data_AF-A0A183FG24-F1
#
_entry.id   AF-A0A183FG24-F1
#
_cell.length_a   1.000
_cell.length_b   1.000
_cell.length_c   1.000
_cell.angle_alpha   90.00
_cell.angle_beta   90.00
_cell.angle_gamma   90.00
#
_symmetry.space_group_name_H-M   'P 1'
#
loop_
_entity.id
_entity.type
_entity.pdbx_description
1 polymer ?
#
loop_
_entity_poly.entity_id
_entity_poly.type
_entity_poly.pdbx_seq_one_letter_code
_entity_poly.pdbx_strand_id
1 'polypeptide(L)'
;METKMLRWMVGVTRMDRIRNDAIRQKFGVAPIAYEMREARLRWHDHVLRGKEDSIRKIGLNFEVGVHPDLALDQERWRHDSGTADPATKWDKR
;
A
#
# COMPACT_ATOMS: atom_id res chain seq x y z
N MET A 1 17.47 4.04 9.18
CA MET A 1 18.69 4.25 9.99
C MET A 1 19.03 3.00 10.77
N GLU A 2 18.11 2.53 11.62
CA GLU A 2 18.20 1.31 12.44
C GLU A 2 18.95 0.13 11.79
N THR A 3 18.49 -0.40 10.64
CA THR A 3 19.12 -1.56 9.99
C THR A 3 20.58 -1.35 9.56
N LYS A 4 20.96 -0.12 9.18
CA LYS A 4 22.35 0.21 8.83
C LYS A 4 23.24 0.19 10.09
N MET A 5 22.72 0.65 11.23
CA MET A 5 23.44 0.63 12.50
C MET A 5 23.59 -0.80 13.03
N LEU A 6 22.54 -1.62 13.00
CA LEU A 6 22.59 -3.03 13.41
C LEU A 6 23.61 -3.83 12.58
N ARG A 7 23.64 -3.59 11.26
CA ARG A 7 24.63 -4.19 10.36
C ARG A 7 26.05 -3.77 10.69
N TRP A 8 26.26 -2.48 10.93
CA TRP A 8 27.58 -1.94 11.30
C TRP A 8 28.10 -2.55 12.61
N MET A 9 27.26 -2.67 13.64
CA MET A 9 27.66 -3.25 14.95
C MET A 9 28.07 -4.73 14.87
N VAL A 10 27.46 -5.53 13.97
CA VAL A 10 27.83 -6.95 13.76
C VAL A 10 28.92 -7.10 12.68
N GLY A 11 29.34 -6.00 12.04
CA GLY A 11 30.28 -6.06 10.92
C GLY A 11 29.72 -6.74 9.67
N VAL A 12 28.39 -6.79 9.51
CA VAL A 12 27.74 -7.41 8.35
C VAL A 12 27.73 -6.44 7.19
N THR A 13 28.38 -6.83 6.11
CA THR A 13 28.46 -6.09 4.87
C THR A 13 27.28 -6.46 3.94
N ARG A 14 27.25 -5.82 2.77
CA ARG A 14 26.29 -6.18 1.72
C ARG A 14 26.61 -7.54 1.08
N MET A 15 27.88 -7.95 1.05
CA MET A 15 28.32 -9.18 0.39
C MET A 15 27.92 -10.44 1.15
N ASP A 16 27.75 -10.34 2.47
CA ASP A 16 27.30 -11.46 3.31
C ASP A 16 25.87 -11.91 2.98
N ARG A 17 25.08 -11.07 2.30
CA ARG A 17 23.69 -11.35 1.88
C ARG A 17 22.78 -11.87 3.00
N ILE A 18 23.14 -11.61 4.25
CA ILE A 18 22.35 -11.99 5.43
C ILE A 18 21.05 -11.18 5.46
N ARG A 19 19.93 -11.86 5.72
CA ARG A 19 18.61 -11.25 5.86
C ARG A 19 18.56 -10.31 7.06
N ASN A 20 17.89 -9.17 6.90
CA ASN A 20 17.77 -8.17 7.97
C ASN A 20 17.06 -8.73 9.22
N ASP A 21 16.10 -9.64 9.06
CA ASP A 21 15.40 -10.25 10.21
C ASP A 21 16.34 -11.08 11.08
N ALA A 22 17.30 -11.79 10.47
CA ALA A 22 18.32 -12.53 11.23
C ALA A 22 19.23 -11.59 12.02
N ILE A 23 19.55 -10.41 11.46
CA ILE A 23 20.33 -9.38 12.15
C ILE A 23 19.51 -8.80 13.31
N ARG A 24 18.24 -8.45 13.08
CA ARG A 24 17.33 -7.91 14.12
C ARG A 24 17.11 -8.91 15.26
N GLN A 25 16.93 -10.19 14.93
CA GLN A 25 16.76 -11.26 15.91
C GLN A 25 17.95 -11.36 16.87
N LYS A 26 19.19 -11.20 16.37
CA LYS A 26 20.39 -11.18 17.24
C LYS A 26 20.37 -10.07 18.29
N PHE A 27 19.65 -8.98 18.04
CA PHE A 27 19.51 -7.85 18.96
C PHE A 27 18.16 -7.84 19.70
N GLY A 28 17.35 -8.88 19.58
CA GLY A 28 16.00 -8.92 20.17
C GLY A 28 15.03 -7.92 19.54
N VAL A 29 15.36 -7.36 18.38
CA VAL A 29 14.52 -6.39 17.68
C VAL A 29 13.44 -7.14 16.89
N ALA A 30 12.18 -6.71 17.03
CA ALA A 30 11.06 -7.33 16.34
C ALA A 30 11.25 -7.30 14.80
N PRO A 31 10.83 -8.37 14.08
CA PRO A 31 10.82 -8.38 12.62
C PRO A 31 9.94 -7.27 12.06
N ILE A 32 10.35 -6.66 10.94
CA ILE A 32 9.60 -5.53 10.36
C ILE A 32 8.21 -5.95 9.87
N ALA A 33 8.06 -7.20 9.46
CA ALA A 33 6.78 -7.76 9.06
C ALA A 33 5.75 -7.74 10.21
N TYR A 34 6.21 -7.87 11.46
CA TYR A 34 5.37 -7.79 12.65
C TYR A 34 4.85 -6.36 12.85
N GLU A 35 5.74 -5.37 12.80
CA GLU A 35 5.38 -3.94 12.89
C GLU A 35 4.40 -3.52 11.79
N MET A 36 4.65 -3.98 10.54
CA MET A 36 3.75 -3.72 9.43
C MET A 36 2.39 -4.37 9.65
N ARG A 37 2.34 -5.59 10.19
CA ARG A 37 1.08 -6.27 10.51
C ARG A 37 0.34 -5.54 11.61
N GLU A 38 0.99 -5.12 12.68
CA GLU A 38 0.36 -4.33 13.73
C GLU A 38 -0.16 -2.99 13.22
N ALA A 39 0.62 -2.26 12.41
CA ALA A 39 0.18 -1.00 11.82
C ALA A 39 -1.07 -1.18 10.95
N ARG A 40 -1.12 -2.26 10.15
CA ARG A 40 -2.31 -2.62 9.38
C ARG A 40 -3.50 -2.94 10.27
N LEU A 41 -3.31 -3.72 11.33
CA LEU A 41 -4.40 -4.05 12.27
C LEU A 41 -4.91 -2.81 13.01
N ARG A 42 -4.02 -1.91 13.44
CA ARG A 42 -4.39 -0.62 14.03
C ARG A 42 -5.19 0.22 13.03
N TRP A 43 -4.80 0.23 11.76
CA TRP A 43 -5.55 0.91 10.71
C TRP A 43 -6.94 0.28 10.50
N HIS A 44 -7.04 -1.04 10.39
CA HIS A 44 -8.32 -1.73 10.26
C HIS A 44 -9.23 -1.49 11.46
N ASP A 45 -8.73 -1.60 12.69
CA ASP A 45 -9.52 -1.30 13.89
C ASP A 45 -10.03 0.15 13.88
N HIS A 46 -9.17 1.10 13.49
CA HIS A 46 -9.57 2.50 13.32
C HIS A 46 -10.68 2.67 12.27
N VAL A 47 -10.57 1.99 11.13
CA VAL A 47 -11.60 2.03 10.08
C VAL A 47 -12.90 1.38 10.55
N LEU A 48 -12.83 0.24 11.24
CA LEU A 48 -14.00 -0.49 11.73
C LEU A 48 -14.75 0.27 12.84
N ARG A 49 -14.04 1.02 13.70
CA ARG A 49 -14.63 1.93 14.69
C ARG A 49 -15.19 3.20 14.08
N GLY A 50 -14.86 3.50 12.83
CA GLY A 50 -15.36 4.65 12.09
C GLY A 50 -16.83 4.50 11.68
N LYS A 51 -17.42 5.62 11.26
CA LYS A 51 -18.82 5.70 10.81
C LYS A 51 -19.02 4.91 9.51
N GLU A 52 -20.16 4.22 9.38
CA GLU A 52 -20.51 3.35 8.24
C GLU A 52 -20.46 4.04 6.88
N ASP A 53 -20.83 5.32 6.84
CA ASP A 53 -20.83 6.17 5.64
C ASP A 53 -19.45 6.77 5.32
N SER A 54 -18.43 6.51 6.13
CA SER A 54 -17.08 7.02 5.85
C SER A 54 -16.47 6.31 4.64
N ILE A 55 -15.86 7.09 3.75
CA ILE A 55 -15.20 6.58 2.53
C ILE A 55 -14.21 5.46 2.82
N ARG A 56 -13.52 5.51 3.97
CA ARG A 56 -12.57 4.47 4.40
C ARG A 56 -13.26 3.13 4.69
N LYS A 57 -14.46 3.16 5.28
CA LYS A 57 -15.22 1.96 5.65
C LYS A 57 -15.98 1.40 4.45
N ILE A 58 -16.53 2.27 3.61
CA ILE A 58 -17.10 1.90 2.30
C ILE A 58 -16.02 1.26 1.42
N GLY A 59 -14.83 1.86 1.34
CA GLY A 59 -13.70 1.32 0.58
C GLY A 59 -13.21 -0.04 1.10
N LEU A 60 -13.11 -0.21 2.42
CA LEU A 60 -12.76 -1.49 3.04
C LEU A 60 -13.79 -2.59 2.68
N ASN A 61 -15.08 -2.26 2.70
CA ASN A 61 -16.15 -3.19 2.31
C ASN A 61 -16.08 -3.55 0.81
N PHE A 62 -15.65 -2.61 -0.04
CA PHE A 62 -15.47 -2.83 -1.48
C PHE A 62 -14.25 -3.71 -1.81
N GLU A 63 -13.17 -3.60 -1.03
CA GLU A 63 -12.01 -4.51 -1.13
C GLU A 63 -12.36 -5.95 -0.71
N VAL A 64 -13.28 -6.11 0.25
CA VAL A 64 -13.69 -7.42 0.79
C VAL A 64 -14.80 -8.08 -0.04
N GLY A 65 -15.60 -7.29 -0.76
CA GLY A 65 -16.59 -7.77 -1.71
C GLY A 65 -16.51 -6.96 -2.99
N VAL A 66 -15.85 -7.50 -4.01
CA VAL A 66 -15.92 -6.96 -5.38
C VAL A 66 -17.39 -6.96 -5.80
N HIS A 67 -18.06 -5.80 -5.68
CA HIS A 67 -19.41 -5.62 -6.15
C HIS A 67 -19.36 -5.35 -7.66
N PRO A 68 -20.01 -6.16 -8.51
CA PRO A 68 -19.91 -6.09 -9.98
C PRO A 68 -20.22 -4.70 -10.58
N ASP A 69 -20.99 -3.89 -9.86
CA ASP A 69 -21.60 -2.66 -10.36
C ASP A 69 -20.61 -1.51 -10.62
N LEU A 70 -19.43 -1.49 -9.97
CA LEU A 70 -18.36 -0.52 -10.31
C LEU A 70 -17.52 -0.95 -11.52
N ALA A 71 -17.54 -2.21 -11.91
CA ALA A 71 -16.82 -2.66 -13.11
C ALA A 71 -17.42 -2.00 -14.37
N LEU A 72 -18.73 -1.78 -14.38
CA LEU A 72 -19.44 -1.03 -15.43
C LEU A 72 -18.99 0.43 -15.52
N ASP A 73 -18.68 1.08 -14.40
CA ASP A 73 -18.18 2.46 -14.42
C ASP A 73 -16.74 2.55 -14.96
N GLN A 74 -15.92 1.54 -14.70
CA GLN A 74 -14.57 1.45 -15.27
C GLN A 74 -14.57 1.18 -16.78
N GLU A 75 -15.45 0.30 -17.29
CA GLU A 75 -15.63 0.08 -18.73
C GLU A 75 -16.17 1.34 -19.43
N ARG A 76 -17.15 2.03 -18.82
CA ARG A 76 -17.69 3.30 -19.30
C ARG A 76 -16.63 4.39 -19.34
N TRP A 77 -15.79 4.51 -18.30
CA TRP A 77 -14.68 5.46 -18.27
C TRP A 77 -13.65 5.20 -19.37
N ARG A 78 -13.33 3.92 -19.64
CA ARG A 78 -12.44 3.55 -20.76
C ARG A 78 -13.04 3.93 -22.12
N HIS A 79 -14.34 3.74 -22.30
CA HIS A 79 -15.05 4.14 -23.53
C HIS A 79 -15.06 5.67 -23.72
N ASP A 80 -15.33 6.41 -22.66
CA ASP A 80 -15.41 7.89 -22.69
C ASP A 80 -14.04 8.53 -22.90
N SER A 81 -12.96 7.95 -22.35
CA SER A 81 -11.59 8.44 -22.51
C SER A 81 -10.97 8.17 -23.89
N GLY A 82 -11.51 7.21 -24.65
CA GLY A 82 -11.04 6.85 -26.00
C GLY A 82 -11.69 7.65 -27.14
N THR A 83 -12.72 8.45 -26.85
CA THR A 83 -13.50 9.19 -27.87
C THR A 83 -12.98 10.62 -28.08
N ALA A 84 -12.08 11.11 -27.22
CA ALA A 84 -11.45 12.42 -27.40
C ALA A 84 -10.21 12.29 -28.30
N ASP A 85 -10.37 12.61 -29.59
CA ASP A 85 -9.23 12.85 -30.49
C ASP A 85 -8.42 14.05 -29.96
N PRO A 86 -7.16 13.86 -29.52
CA PRO A 86 -6.32 14.94 -28.98
C PRO A 86 -5.85 15.95 -30.04
N ALA A 87 -6.08 15.71 -31.33
CA ALA A 87 -5.59 16.55 -32.43
C ALA A 87 -6.38 17.86 -32.63
N THR A 88 -7.56 18.02 -32.03
CA THR A 88 -8.40 19.23 -32.21
C THR A 88 -8.20 20.32 -31.15
N LYS A 89 -7.40 20.08 -30.10
CA LYS A 89 -7.24 21.04 -28.98
C LYS A 89 -6.06 22.02 -29.11
N TRP A 90 -5.24 21.93 -30.14
CA TRP A 90 -3.99 22.69 -30.23
C TRP A 90 -3.98 23.87 -31.22
N ASP A 91 -5.13 24.29 -31.76
CA ASP A 91 -5.21 25.51 -32.58
C ASP A 91 -6.18 26.53 -31.99
N LYS A 92 -5.62 27.46 -31.21
CA LYS A 92 -6.17 28.80 -30.95
C LYS A 92 -5.03 29.70 -30.47
N ARG A 93 -4.49 30.45 -31.43
CA ARG A 93 -3.63 31.62 -31.25
C ARG A 93 -4.46 32.86 -30.94
#